data_AF-A0A6M4BML4-F1
#
_entry.id   AF-A0A6M4BML4-F1
#
_cell.length_a   1.000
_cell.length_b   1.000
_cell.length_c   1.000
_cell.angle_alpha   90.00
_cell.angle_beta   90.00
_cell.angle_gamma   90.00
#
_symmetry.space_group_name_H-M   'P 1'
#
loop_
_entity.id
_entity.type
_entity.pdbx_description
1 polymer ?
#
loop_
_entity_poly.entity_id
_entity_poly.type
_entity_poly.pdbx_seq_one_letter_code
_entity_poly.pdbx_strand_id
1 'polypeptide(L)'
;AISLCISAGQAWRGAVLQGWKLLHYLPRDDPNSPLETTGNPSRDLWKWCALGIANNVAENIHYRATIGILIGHLASTLPACQGSWEDLLWAHLRVQIEARVDKFLHEHHATVDANTTPADVLELLQSELQVEELSLQQVFSAVKALMDGKRESLYQTCQSHLMLGHIRTIMQDSLQWLDSAEEQFIRFLAHLILVLRQMGKDPLHDVGDKILEKYVIQLIDRLSDGSVDCPELIAYYTSTVPVARQYVIYAELMDHVHKSDYRQGVVRAGLNAGVDVSASARVAIKKAITDIQQGYGNLDLTFTQTTAVEKDKTLIPKVISSLEWLSLISNQLEEALWLSNAMIR
;
A
#
# COMPACT_ATOMS: atom_id res chain seq x y z
N ALA A 1 -2.13 -24.23 17.87
CA ALA A 1 -1.06 -25.25 17.77
C ALA A 1 -1.10 -26.26 18.92
N ILE A 2 -0.87 -25.85 20.18
CA ILE A 2 -0.80 -26.78 21.33
C ILE A 2 -2.08 -27.62 21.51
N SER A 3 -3.25 -26.99 21.52
CA SER A 3 -4.53 -27.71 21.65
C SER A 3 -4.76 -28.73 20.53
N LEU A 4 -4.29 -28.43 19.32
CA LEU A 4 -4.36 -29.35 18.18
C LEU A 4 -3.43 -30.55 18.38
N CYS A 5 -2.21 -30.33 18.91
CA CYS A 5 -1.32 -31.43 19.26
C CYS A 5 -1.95 -32.35 20.32
N ILE A 6 -2.62 -31.77 21.34
CA ILE A 6 -3.31 -32.54 22.38
C ILE A 6 -4.48 -33.33 21.78
N SER A 7 -5.35 -32.68 20.99
CA SER A 7 -6.50 -33.37 20.37
C SER A 7 -6.09 -34.45 19.37
N ALA A 8 -4.91 -34.31 18.75
CA ALA A 8 -4.35 -35.31 17.84
C ALA A 8 -3.56 -36.43 18.55
N GLY A 9 -3.56 -36.49 19.90
CA GLY A 9 -2.82 -37.50 20.67
C GLY A 9 -1.30 -37.28 20.71
N GLN A 10 -0.81 -36.13 20.26
CA GLN A 10 0.60 -35.74 20.22
C GLN A 10 0.92 -34.72 21.31
N ALA A 11 0.47 -34.97 22.54
CA ALA A 11 0.68 -34.07 23.69
C ALA A 11 2.17 -33.72 23.91
N TRP A 12 3.08 -34.66 23.61
CA TRP A 12 4.53 -34.45 23.67
C TRP A 12 5.01 -33.34 22.70
N ARG A 13 4.47 -33.25 21.48
CA ARG A 13 4.77 -32.12 20.57
C ARG A 13 4.25 -30.81 21.13
N GLY A 14 3.06 -30.85 21.73
CA GLY A 14 2.49 -29.70 22.44
C GLY A 14 3.38 -29.21 23.59
N ALA A 15 4.07 -30.11 24.30
CA ALA A 15 5.05 -29.76 25.33
C ALA A 15 6.33 -29.14 24.72
N VAL A 16 6.88 -29.73 23.65
CA VAL A 16 8.06 -29.18 22.95
C VAL A 16 7.80 -27.76 22.46
N LEU A 17 6.63 -27.48 21.89
CA LEU A 17 6.24 -26.16 21.39
C LEU A 17 6.10 -25.08 22.48
N GLN A 18 6.18 -25.44 23.76
CA GLN A 18 6.09 -24.50 24.87
C GLN A 18 7.44 -24.14 25.48
N GLY A 19 8.50 -24.91 25.18
CA GLY A 19 9.81 -24.72 25.84
C GLY A 19 10.54 -23.44 25.46
N TRP A 20 10.11 -22.74 24.39
CA TRP A 20 10.67 -21.45 24.00
C TRP A 20 10.26 -20.30 24.92
N LYS A 21 9.18 -20.45 25.70
CA LYS A 21 8.63 -19.40 26.55
C LYS A 21 9.62 -19.05 27.66
N LEU A 22 9.95 -17.77 27.79
CA LEU A 22 10.77 -17.26 28.88
C LEU A 22 10.09 -17.47 30.23
N LEU A 23 10.88 -17.77 31.26
CA LEU A 23 10.42 -17.78 32.64
C LEU A 23 9.96 -16.36 33.02
N HIS A 24 8.72 -16.24 33.50
CA HIS A 24 8.14 -14.97 33.95
C HIS A 24 7.11 -15.19 35.06
N TYR A 25 6.85 -14.12 35.80
CA TYR A 25 5.78 -14.09 36.79
C TYR A 25 4.44 -13.80 36.12
N LEU A 26 3.39 -14.48 36.57
CA LEU A 26 2.02 -14.16 36.17
C LEU A 26 1.57 -12.85 36.83
N PRO A 27 0.78 -12.02 36.12
CA PRO A 27 0.11 -10.88 36.73
C PRO A 27 -0.74 -11.33 37.92
N ARG A 28 -0.70 -10.58 39.02
CA ARG A 28 -1.52 -10.85 40.21
C ARG A 28 -2.80 -10.04 40.17
N ASP A 29 -3.94 -10.70 40.37
CA ASP A 29 -5.23 -10.02 40.60
C ASP A 29 -5.37 -9.57 42.06
N ASP A 30 -4.82 -10.33 43.02
CA ASP A 30 -4.75 -9.98 44.45
C ASP A 30 -3.28 -9.75 44.85
N PRO A 31 -2.91 -8.58 45.41
CA PRO A 31 -1.56 -8.31 45.91
C PRO A 31 -1.04 -9.33 46.92
N ASN A 32 -1.94 -10.02 47.65
CA ASN A 32 -1.59 -10.99 48.68
C ASN A 32 -1.43 -12.43 48.17
N SER A 33 -1.76 -12.72 46.90
CA SER A 33 -1.56 -14.06 46.34
C SER A 33 -0.06 -14.38 46.18
N PRO A 34 0.36 -15.67 46.25
CA PRO A 34 1.74 -16.04 45.97
C PRO A 34 2.15 -15.66 44.54
N LEU A 35 3.44 -15.39 44.31
CA LEU A 35 3.95 -15.17 42.95
C LEU A 35 3.91 -16.52 42.24
N GLU A 36 3.11 -16.62 41.18
CA GLU A 36 3.13 -17.78 40.30
C GLU A 36 4.10 -17.53 39.14
N THR A 37 4.97 -18.50 38.89
CA THR A 37 5.92 -18.48 37.77
C THR A 37 5.45 -19.41 36.66
N THR A 38 5.62 -18.98 35.41
CA THR A 38 5.37 -19.82 34.23
C THR A 38 6.50 -19.65 33.21
N GLY A 39 6.59 -20.56 32.26
CA GLY A 39 7.68 -20.60 31.27
C GLY A 39 8.77 -21.61 31.62
N ASN A 40 9.86 -21.56 30.85
CA ASN A 40 10.94 -22.55 30.95
C ASN A 40 12.17 -21.96 31.66
N PRO A 41 12.52 -22.44 32.87
CA PRO A 41 13.74 -22.02 33.58
C PRO A 41 15.02 -22.48 32.87
N SER A 42 14.99 -23.66 32.23
CA SER A 42 16.13 -24.29 31.56
C SER A 42 15.98 -24.17 30.04
N ARG A 43 15.82 -22.94 29.58
CA ARG A 43 15.56 -22.63 28.17
C ARG A 43 16.70 -23.03 27.25
N ASP A 44 17.94 -22.83 27.67
CA ASP A 44 19.12 -23.17 26.86
C ASP A 44 19.24 -24.68 26.67
N LEU A 45 19.02 -25.46 27.73
CA LEU A 45 18.93 -26.92 27.64
C LEU A 45 17.81 -27.36 26.68
N TRP A 46 16.64 -26.73 26.74
CA TRP A 46 15.57 -27.00 25.79
C TRP A 46 15.99 -26.68 24.34
N LYS A 47 16.68 -25.55 24.11
CA LYS A 47 17.21 -25.20 22.79
C LYS A 47 18.21 -26.21 22.27
N TRP A 48 19.09 -26.73 23.13
CA TRP A 48 20.03 -27.78 22.78
C TRP A 48 19.32 -29.06 22.32
N CYS A 49 18.32 -29.53 23.08
CA CYS A 49 17.52 -30.68 22.66
C CYS A 49 16.76 -30.42 21.35
N ALA A 50 16.19 -29.23 21.22
CA ALA A 50 15.44 -28.81 20.04
C ALA A 50 16.34 -28.65 18.79
N LEU A 51 17.59 -28.24 18.94
CA LEU A 51 18.58 -28.20 17.87
C LEU A 51 18.83 -29.58 17.28
N GLY A 52 18.88 -30.62 18.11
CA GLY A 52 18.96 -32.01 17.65
C GLY A 52 17.79 -32.39 16.72
N ILE A 53 16.58 -31.93 17.02
CA ILE A 53 15.40 -32.13 16.17
C ILE A 53 15.53 -31.32 14.87
N ALA A 54 15.93 -30.05 14.97
CA ALA A 54 16.08 -29.15 13.83
C ALA A 54 17.14 -29.66 12.82
N ASN A 55 18.22 -30.29 13.31
CA ASN A 55 19.29 -30.85 12.48
C ASN A 55 18.98 -32.25 11.93
N ASN A 56 17.97 -32.94 12.46
CA ASN A 56 17.60 -34.28 11.98
C ASN A 56 16.90 -34.22 10.61
N VAL A 57 17.64 -34.48 9.54
CA VAL A 57 17.14 -34.45 8.15
C VAL A 57 16.06 -35.52 7.88
N ALA A 58 16.00 -36.60 8.67
CA ALA A 58 14.96 -37.62 8.53
C ALA A 58 13.59 -37.16 9.03
N GLU A 59 13.54 -36.08 9.81
CA GLU A 59 12.31 -35.52 10.37
C GLU A 59 11.56 -34.65 9.35
N ASN A 60 10.25 -34.48 9.54
CA ASN A 60 9.42 -33.67 8.66
C ASN A 60 9.94 -32.22 8.54
N ILE A 61 10.06 -31.73 7.31
CA ILE A 61 10.55 -30.38 6.98
C ILE A 61 9.82 -29.27 7.73
N HIS A 62 8.49 -29.35 7.89
CA HIS A 62 7.70 -28.33 8.59
C HIS A 62 7.89 -28.42 10.10
N TYR A 63 8.07 -29.62 10.64
CA TYR A 63 8.36 -29.77 12.06
C TYR A 63 9.76 -29.25 12.38
N ARG A 64 10.76 -29.58 11.56
CA ARG A 64 12.11 -29.01 11.66
C ARG A 64 12.11 -27.49 11.57
N ALA A 65 11.35 -26.91 10.64
CA ALA A 65 11.22 -25.47 10.50
C ALA A 65 10.51 -24.83 11.71
N THR A 66 9.47 -25.49 12.25
CA THR A 66 8.77 -25.03 13.45
C THR A 66 9.68 -25.02 14.67
N ILE A 67 10.52 -26.04 14.84
CA ILE A 67 11.49 -26.07 15.95
C ILE A 67 12.62 -25.09 15.69
N GLY A 68 13.15 -25.06 14.48
CA GLY A 68 14.20 -24.14 14.03
C GLY A 68 13.86 -22.69 14.32
N ILE A 69 12.64 -22.26 13.99
CA ILE A 69 12.24 -20.87 14.21
C ILE A 69 12.10 -20.50 15.70
N LEU A 70 11.75 -21.47 16.55
CA LEU A 70 11.63 -21.23 17.99
C LEU A 70 13.00 -21.16 18.69
N ILE A 71 14.01 -21.88 18.19
CA ILE A 71 15.36 -21.84 18.74
C ILE A 71 16.24 -20.76 18.12
N GLY A 72 15.88 -20.24 16.94
CA GLY A 72 16.69 -19.27 16.21
C GLY A 72 17.59 -19.90 15.14
N HIS A 73 17.29 -21.12 14.68
CA HIS A 73 18.08 -21.83 13.67
C HIS A 73 17.48 -21.64 12.27
N LEU A 74 18.09 -20.72 11.50
CA LEU A 74 17.61 -20.36 10.16
C LEU A 74 17.74 -21.52 9.16
N ALA A 75 18.86 -22.26 9.17
CA ALA A 75 19.16 -23.28 8.18
C ALA A 75 18.10 -24.42 8.13
N SER A 76 17.53 -24.80 9.27
CA SER A 76 16.42 -25.77 9.32
C SER A 76 15.07 -25.20 8.87
N THR A 77 14.93 -23.88 8.87
CA THR A 77 13.67 -23.18 8.57
C THR A 77 13.56 -22.85 7.08
N LEU A 78 14.66 -22.44 6.46
CA LEU A 78 14.70 -22.03 5.05
C LEU A 78 14.02 -23.02 4.09
N PRO A 79 14.24 -24.35 4.17
CA PRO A 79 13.63 -25.28 3.24
C PRO A 79 12.10 -25.25 3.23
N ALA A 80 11.45 -24.93 4.36
CA ALA A 80 9.99 -24.86 4.45
C ALA A 80 9.42 -23.51 3.97
N CYS A 81 10.23 -22.45 3.96
CA CYS A 81 9.83 -21.09 3.59
C CYS A 81 10.14 -20.76 2.12
N GLN A 82 10.80 -21.65 1.39
CA GLN A 82 11.15 -21.44 -0.01
C GLN A 82 9.91 -21.17 -0.86
N GLY A 83 9.96 -20.11 -1.66
CA GLY A 83 8.91 -19.75 -2.61
C GLY A 83 7.96 -18.64 -2.17
N SER A 84 7.95 -18.25 -0.89
CA SER A 84 7.26 -17.04 -0.40
C SER A 84 8.26 -16.03 0.13
N TRP A 85 8.17 -14.79 -0.38
CA TRP A 85 8.98 -13.69 0.11
C TRP A 85 8.64 -13.34 1.56
N GLU A 86 7.36 -13.40 1.91
CA GLU A 86 6.84 -13.11 3.25
C GLU A 86 7.36 -14.12 4.28
N ASP A 87 7.31 -15.42 3.96
CA ASP A 87 7.79 -16.48 4.85
C ASP A 87 9.31 -16.40 5.06
N LEU A 88 10.06 -16.13 3.99
CA LEU A 88 11.51 -15.93 4.08
C LEU A 88 11.84 -14.70 4.94
N LEU A 89 11.22 -13.55 4.67
CA LEU A 89 11.44 -12.33 5.45
C LEU A 89 11.10 -12.55 6.92
N TRP A 90 9.96 -13.14 7.21
CA TRP A 90 9.54 -13.43 8.57
C TRP A 90 10.52 -14.38 9.27
N ALA A 91 10.97 -15.45 8.60
CA ALA A 91 11.92 -16.40 9.17
C ALA A 91 13.25 -15.72 9.54
N HIS A 92 13.81 -14.92 8.62
CA HIS A 92 15.03 -14.16 8.88
C HIS A 92 14.85 -13.19 10.06
N LEU A 93 13.77 -12.39 10.09
CA LEU A 93 13.51 -11.43 11.16
C LEU A 93 13.32 -12.12 12.51
N ARG A 94 12.56 -13.22 12.56
CA ARG A 94 12.27 -13.94 13.80
C ARG A 94 13.52 -14.60 14.38
N VAL A 95 14.42 -15.14 13.54
CA VAL A 95 15.74 -15.63 13.98
C VAL A 95 16.61 -14.48 14.51
N GLN A 96 16.62 -13.34 13.82
CA GLN A 96 17.36 -12.15 14.23
C GLN A 96 16.87 -11.56 15.57
N ILE A 97 15.57 -11.64 15.85
CA ILE A 97 14.99 -11.28 17.15
C ILE A 97 15.42 -12.29 18.21
N GLU A 98 15.37 -13.59 17.90
CA GLU A 98 15.76 -14.66 18.81
C GLU A 98 17.19 -14.50 19.32
N ALA A 99 18.13 -14.29 18.38
CA ALA A 99 19.54 -14.10 18.69
C ALA A 99 19.78 -12.88 19.59
N ARG A 100 19.04 -11.79 19.38
CA ARG A 100 19.14 -10.58 20.22
C ARG A 100 18.56 -10.78 21.61
N VAL A 101 17.46 -11.52 21.72
CA VAL A 101 16.88 -11.90 23.02
C VAL A 101 17.87 -12.77 23.79
N ASP A 102 18.43 -13.80 23.14
CA ASP A 102 19.42 -14.66 23.78
C ASP A 102 20.63 -13.86 24.26
N LYS A 103 21.21 -13.03 23.38
CA LYS A 103 22.33 -12.17 23.73
C LYS A 103 22.01 -11.29 24.94
N PHE A 104 20.85 -10.64 24.94
CA PHE A 104 20.41 -9.81 26.07
C PHE A 104 20.33 -10.60 27.38
N LEU A 105 19.72 -11.80 27.36
CA LEU A 105 19.58 -12.63 28.55
C LEU A 105 20.94 -13.08 29.11
N HIS A 106 21.89 -13.41 28.23
CA HIS A 106 23.24 -13.82 28.62
C HIS A 106 24.06 -12.64 29.18
N GLU A 107 24.07 -11.49 28.48
CA GLU A 107 24.84 -10.30 28.90
C GLU A 107 24.34 -9.72 30.22
N HIS A 108 23.04 -9.81 30.50
CA HIS A 108 22.42 -9.27 31.72
C HIS A 108 22.24 -10.33 32.81
N HIS A 109 22.73 -11.55 32.59
CA HIS A 109 22.60 -12.67 33.53
C HIS A 109 21.14 -12.93 33.99
N ALA A 110 20.17 -12.61 33.13
CA ALA A 110 18.75 -12.53 33.51
C ALA A 110 18.13 -13.90 33.86
N THR A 111 18.75 -14.99 33.43
CA THR A 111 18.27 -16.36 33.66
C THR A 111 19.24 -17.20 34.49
N VAL A 112 20.38 -16.66 34.93
CA VAL A 112 21.47 -17.44 35.53
C VAL A 112 21.02 -18.26 36.74
N ASP A 113 20.21 -17.69 37.63
CA ASP A 113 19.75 -18.39 38.84
C ASP A 113 18.74 -19.52 38.55
N ALA A 114 18.00 -19.42 37.45
CA ALA A 114 17.01 -20.41 37.04
C ALA A 114 17.58 -21.44 36.05
N ASN A 115 18.70 -21.13 35.39
CA ASN A 115 19.24 -21.94 34.32
C ASN A 115 19.98 -23.15 34.87
N THR A 116 19.44 -24.34 34.63
CA THR A 116 20.07 -25.61 35.04
C THR A 116 20.96 -26.20 33.95
N THR A 117 21.28 -25.46 32.89
CA THR A 117 22.06 -25.97 31.75
C THR A 117 23.53 -26.10 32.15
N PRO A 118 24.14 -27.29 32.00
CA PRO A 118 25.58 -27.48 32.22
C PRO A 118 26.43 -26.56 31.34
N ALA A 119 27.58 -26.09 31.85
CA ALA A 119 28.43 -25.12 31.17
C ALA A 119 28.98 -25.64 29.83
N ASP A 120 29.35 -26.91 29.77
CA ASP A 120 29.80 -27.60 28.56
C ASP A 120 28.71 -27.66 27.47
N VAL A 121 27.45 -27.94 27.87
CA VAL A 121 26.30 -27.92 26.95
C VAL A 121 26.01 -26.50 26.46
N LEU A 122 26.16 -25.50 27.33
CA LEU A 122 25.95 -24.10 26.97
C LEU A 122 26.99 -23.62 25.95
N GLU A 123 28.27 -23.96 26.13
CA GLU A 123 29.34 -23.65 25.18
C GLU A 123 29.06 -24.27 23.80
N LEU A 124 28.68 -25.54 23.76
CA LEU A 124 28.31 -26.23 22.50
C LEU A 124 27.09 -25.58 21.83
N LEU A 125 26.06 -25.23 22.61
CA LEU A 125 24.88 -24.55 22.10
C LEU A 125 25.25 -23.22 21.45
N GLN A 126 26.11 -22.43 22.11
CA GLN A 126 26.56 -21.13 21.60
C GLN A 126 27.39 -21.26 20.33
N SER A 127 28.23 -22.30 20.20
CA SER A 127 28.98 -22.54 18.98
C SER A 127 28.10 -22.95 17.80
N GLU A 128 27.06 -23.75 18.04
CA GLU A 128 26.21 -24.31 16.98
C GLU A 128 25.06 -23.38 16.57
N LEU A 129 24.52 -22.58 17.50
CA LEU A 129 23.46 -21.59 17.24
C LEU A 129 24.01 -20.18 17.01
N GLN A 130 25.28 -20.04 16.63
CA GLN A 130 25.85 -18.72 16.36
C GLN A 130 25.12 -18.05 15.18
N VAL A 131 24.37 -16.98 15.49
CA VAL A 131 23.68 -16.16 14.48
C VAL A 131 24.42 -14.84 14.36
N GLU A 132 24.90 -14.53 13.15
CA GLU A 132 25.44 -13.21 12.84
C GLU A 132 24.32 -12.16 12.96
N GLU A 133 24.58 -11.08 13.70
CA GLU A 133 23.63 -9.97 13.81
C GLU A 133 23.60 -9.18 12.50
N LEU A 134 22.47 -9.26 11.81
CA LEU A 134 22.26 -8.56 10.56
C LEU A 134 21.43 -7.30 10.80
N SER A 135 21.77 -6.23 10.08
CA SER A 135 20.89 -5.09 9.89
C SER A 135 19.67 -5.47 9.05
N LEU A 136 18.60 -4.68 9.14
CA LEU A 136 17.39 -4.92 8.34
C LEU A 136 17.69 -4.88 6.83
N GLN A 137 18.62 -4.02 6.39
CA GLN A 137 19.07 -3.96 4.99
C GLN A 137 19.75 -5.26 4.55
N GLN A 138 20.62 -5.81 5.39
CA GLN A 138 21.28 -7.09 5.11
C GLN A 138 20.27 -8.24 5.08
N VAL A 139 19.26 -8.24 5.95
CA VAL A 139 18.16 -9.21 5.90
C VAL A 139 17.43 -9.18 4.56
N PHE A 140 17.02 -8.00 4.08
CA PHE A 140 16.38 -7.88 2.76
C PHE A 140 17.30 -8.35 1.63
N SER A 141 18.60 -8.06 1.70
CA SER A 141 19.57 -8.53 0.71
C SER A 141 19.68 -10.07 0.68
N ALA A 142 19.64 -10.71 1.85
CA ALA A 142 19.68 -12.17 1.98
C ALA A 142 18.39 -12.81 1.44
N VAL A 143 17.22 -12.26 1.78
CA VAL A 143 15.93 -12.72 1.25
C VAL A 143 15.92 -12.60 -0.28
N LYS A 144 16.37 -11.47 -0.82
CA LYS A 144 16.44 -11.25 -2.27
C LYS A 144 17.36 -12.25 -2.98
N ALA A 145 18.48 -12.62 -2.36
CA ALA A 145 19.38 -13.64 -2.89
C ALA A 145 18.73 -15.03 -2.95
N LEU A 146 17.82 -15.34 -2.00
CA LEU A 146 17.11 -16.62 -1.91
C LEU A 146 15.86 -16.71 -2.82
N MET A 147 15.44 -15.62 -3.44
CA MET A 147 14.25 -15.59 -4.30
C MET A 147 14.52 -16.07 -5.74
N ASP A 148 15.71 -16.61 -6.05
CA ASP A 148 16.08 -17.20 -7.35
C ASP A 148 15.73 -16.32 -8.56
N GLY A 149 15.91 -15.00 -8.42
CA GLY A 149 15.63 -14.04 -9.50
C GLY A 149 14.14 -13.73 -9.72
N LYS A 150 13.22 -14.26 -8.90
CA LYS A 150 11.83 -13.80 -8.88
C LYS A 150 11.80 -12.32 -8.47
N ARG A 151 11.17 -11.51 -9.31
CA ARG A 151 11.02 -10.08 -9.05
C ARG A 151 10.01 -9.88 -7.93
N GLU A 152 10.37 -9.06 -6.95
CA GLU A 152 9.44 -8.58 -5.92
C GLU A 152 8.28 -7.83 -6.58
N SER A 153 7.06 -8.03 -6.06
CA SER A 153 5.92 -7.23 -6.48
C SER A 153 6.11 -5.77 -6.05
N LEU A 154 5.42 -4.84 -6.71
CA LEU A 154 5.48 -3.43 -6.34
C LEU A 154 5.04 -3.19 -4.88
N TYR A 155 4.10 -3.99 -4.39
CA TYR A 155 3.68 -3.97 -2.98
C TYR A 155 4.80 -4.40 -2.04
N GLN A 156 5.51 -5.48 -2.34
CA GLN A 156 6.64 -5.96 -1.54
C GLN A 156 7.79 -4.94 -1.55
N THR A 157 8.09 -4.33 -2.69
CA THR A 157 9.07 -3.24 -2.78
C THR A 157 8.67 -2.06 -1.87
N CYS A 158 7.40 -1.66 -1.88
CA CYS A 158 6.90 -0.62 -0.97
C CYS A 158 7.04 -1.04 0.50
N GLN A 159 6.67 -2.27 0.85
CA GLN A 159 6.80 -2.80 2.22
C GLN A 159 8.26 -2.77 2.70
N SER A 160 9.20 -3.24 1.88
CA SER A 160 10.64 -3.19 2.17
C SER A 160 11.10 -1.76 2.47
N HIS A 161 10.77 -0.82 1.58
CA HIS A 161 11.17 0.58 1.77
C HIS A 161 10.50 1.23 2.98
N LEU A 162 9.23 0.92 3.27
CA LEU A 162 8.55 1.42 4.47
C LEU A 162 9.20 0.89 5.75
N MET A 163 9.54 -0.41 5.80
CA MET A 163 10.23 -1.02 6.93
C MET A 163 11.64 -0.44 7.13
N LEU A 164 12.33 -0.10 6.03
CA LEU A 164 13.63 0.57 6.05
C LEU A 164 13.55 2.09 6.30
N GLY A 165 12.36 2.68 6.29
CA GLY A 165 12.17 4.13 6.39
C GLY A 165 12.58 4.93 5.14
N HIS A 166 12.79 4.27 4.00
CA HIS A 166 13.23 4.86 2.74
C HIS A 166 12.05 5.45 1.92
N ILE A 167 11.27 6.35 2.52
CA ILE A 167 10.05 6.91 1.89
C ILE A 167 10.38 7.68 0.60
N ARG A 168 11.52 8.39 0.56
CA ARG A 168 11.97 9.13 -0.63
C ARG A 168 12.15 8.22 -1.84
N THR A 169 12.65 7.00 -1.65
CA THR A 169 12.87 6.02 -2.72
C THR A 169 11.53 5.56 -3.29
N ILE A 170 10.54 5.29 -2.45
CA ILE A 170 9.17 4.94 -2.90
C ILE A 170 8.62 6.03 -3.81
N MET A 171 8.76 7.30 -3.43
CA MET A 171 8.30 8.42 -4.23
C MET A 171 9.04 8.47 -5.58
N GLN A 172 10.37 8.36 -5.60
CA GLN A 172 11.14 8.40 -6.85
C GLN A 172 10.76 7.25 -7.81
N ASP A 173 10.66 6.03 -7.29
CA ASP A 173 10.35 4.85 -8.09
C ASP A 173 8.89 4.84 -8.55
N SER A 174 7.98 5.43 -7.77
CA SER A 174 6.55 5.49 -8.11
C SER A 174 6.28 6.21 -9.43
N LEU A 175 7.10 7.19 -9.83
CA LEU A 175 6.98 7.82 -11.15
C LEU A 175 7.17 6.81 -12.29
N GLN A 176 8.11 5.87 -12.14
CA GLN A 176 8.32 4.81 -13.13
C GLN A 176 7.19 3.79 -13.10
N TRP A 177 6.58 3.58 -11.94
CA TRP A 177 5.47 2.65 -11.78
C TRP A 177 4.19 3.17 -12.43
N LEU A 178 3.96 4.48 -12.49
CA LEU A 178 2.72 5.06 -13.04
C LEU A 178 2.40 4.62 -14.48
N ASP A 179 3.41 4.33 -15.29
CA ASP A 179 3.23 3.96 -16.70
C ASP A 179 2.88 2.47 -16.90
N SER A 180 3.21 1.62 -15.93
CA SER A 180 3.11 0.15 -16.07
C SER A 180 2.30 -0.53 -14.97
N ALA A 181 1.93 0.22 -13.92
CA ALA A 181 1.23 -0.32 -12.78
C ALA A 181 -0.26 -0.57 -13.06
N GLU A 182 -0.78 -1.58 -12.39
CA GLU A 182 -2.20 -1.84 -12.33
C GLU A 182 -2.94 -0.74 -11.59
N GLU A 183 -4.20 -0.55 -11.97
CA GLU A 183 -5.10 0.46 -11.42
C GLU A 183 -5.28 0.36 -9.90
N GLN A 184 -5.30 -0.88 -9.39
CA GLN A 184 -5.40 -1.12 -7.95
C GLN A 184 -4.15 -0.65 -7.20
N PHE A 185 -2.98 -0.72 -7.82
CA PHE A 185 -1.73 -0.26 -7.24
C PHE A 185 -1.64 1.28 -7.26
N ILE A 186 -2.11 1.93 -8.32
CA ILE A 186 -2.21 3.41 -8.38
C ILE A 186 -3.13 3.92 -7.25
N ARG A 187 -4.27 3.26 -7.03
CA ARG A 187 -5.14 3.56 -5.89
C ARG A 187 -4.41 3.40 -4.56
N PHE A 188 -3.67 2.30 -4.37
CA PHE A 188 -2.87 2.10 -3.16
C PHE A 188 -1.86 3.23 -2.95
N LEU A 189 -1.11 3.62 -3.99
CA LEU A 189 -0.14 4.71 -3.92
C LEU A 189 -0.79 6.04 -3.57
N ALA A 190 -1.92 6.39 -4.20
CA ALA A 190 -2.66 7.61 -3.89
C ALA A 190 -3.03 7.69 -2.40
N HIS A 191 -3.56 6.61 -1.83
CA HIS A 191 -3.90 6.55 -0.41
C HIS A 191 -2.67 6.60 0.49
N LEU A 192 -1.58 5.91 0.10
CA LEU A 192 -0.32 5.97 0.82
C LEU A 192 0.21 7.41 0.90
N ILE A 193 0.17 8.15 -0.20
CA ILE A 193 0.61 9.56 -0.25
C ILE A 193 -0.24 10.43 0.67
N LEU A 194 -1.57 10.27 0.67
CA LEU A 194 -2.45 11.02 1.56
C LEU A 194 -2.11 10.76 3.04
N VAL A 195 -1.86 9.51 3.41
CA VAL A 195 -1.43 9.14 4.76
C VAL A 195 -0.06 9.74 5.08
N LEU A 196 0.91 9.65 4.15
CA LEU A 196 2.23 10.23 4.33
C LEU A 196 2.18 11.76 4.52
N ARG A 197 1.33 12.46 3.77
CA ARG A 197 1.09 13.90 3.93
C ARG A 197 0.50 14.23 5.29
N GLN A 198 -0.52 13.47 5.72
CA GLN A 198 -1.13 13.66 7.05
C GLN A 198 -0.13 13.45 8.19
N MET A 199 0.84 12.54 8.00
CA MET A 199 1.93 12.31 8.95
C MET A 199 3.07 13.32 8.86
N GLY A 200 3.05 14.26 7.91
CA GLY A 200 4.16 15.18 7.63
C GLY A 200 5.41 14.49 7.05
N LYS A 201 5.24 13.32 6.44
CA LYS A 201 6.30 12.46 5.87
C LYS A 201 6.22 12.37 4.35
N ASP A 202 5.90 13.46 3.67
CA ASP A 202 5.92 13.56 2.21
C ASP A 202 7.15 14.40 1.77
N PRO A 203 8.29 13.76 1.48
CA PRO A 203 9.52 14.49 1.14
C PRO A 203 9.53 15.07 -0.28
N LEU A 204 8.61 14.65 -1.15
CA LEU A 204 8.57 14.98 -2.57
C LEU A 204 7.12 15.27 -3.01
N HIS A 205 6.58 16.39 -2.54
CA HIS A 205 5.20 16.80 -2.81
C HIS A 205 4.84 16.77 -4.29
N ASP A 206 5.70 17.28 -5.17
CA ASP A 206 5.48 17.31 -6.63
C ASP A 206 5.24 15.91 -7.23
N VAL A 207 5.91 14.90 -6.67
CA VAL A 207 5.75 13.51 -7.11
C VAL A 207 4.42 12.96 -6.61
N GLY A 208 4.09 13.23 -5.35
CA GLY A 208 2.80 12.89 -4.77
C GLY A 208 1.64 13.49 -5.56
N ASP A 209 1.78 14.74 -6.00
CA ASP A 209 0.78 15.46 -6.79
C ASP A 209 0.52 14.80 -8.13
N LYS A 210 1.58 14.35 -8.83
CA LYS A 210 1.44 13.60 -10.09
C LYS A 210 0.70 12.29 -9.92
N ILE A 211 0.92 11.59 -8.81
CA ILE A 211 0.26 10.30 -8.55
C ILE A 211 -1.21 10.51 -8.20
N LEU A 212 -1.52 11.52 -7.38
CA LEU A 212 -2.90 11.90 -7.09
C LEU A 212 -3.63 12.36 -8.35
N GLU A 213 -2.99 13.18 -9.18
CA GLU A 213 -3.54 13.58 -10.47
C GLU A 213 -3.83 12.37 -11.36
N LYS A 214 -2.85 11.46 -11.53
CA LYS A 214 -3.03 10.24 -12.31
C LYS A 214 -4.17 9.38 -11.79
N TYR A 215 -4.32 9.27 -10.47
CA TYR A 215 -5.41 8.52 -9.85
C TYR A 215 -6.78 9.17 -10.12
N VAL A 216 -6.89 10.50 -10.03
CA VAL A 216 -8.15 11.21 -10.35
C VAL A 216 -8.52 11.02 -11.82
N ILE A 217 -7.56 11.16 -12.75
CA ILE A 217 -7.80 10.94 -14.18
C ILE A 217 -8.30 9.50 -14.42
N GLN A 218 -7.68 8.52 -13.76
CA GLN A 218 -8.13 7.13 -13.84
C GLN A 218 -9.55 6.91 -13.28
N LEU A 219 -9.97 7.65 -12.24
CA LEU A 219 -11.35 7.60 -11.77
C LEU A 219 -12.33 8.16 -12.80
N ILE A 220 -11.91 9.19 -13.55
CA ILE A 220 -12.70 9.81 -14.62
C ILE A 220 -12.81 8.86 -15.83
N ASP A 221 -11.70 8.27 -16.26
CA ASP A 221 -11.66 7.35 -17.42
C ASP A 221 -12.53 6.08 -17.22
N ARG A 222 -12.73 5.68 -15.95
CA ARG A 222 -13.57 4.52 -15.58
C ARG A 222 -15.06 4.82 -15.51
N LEU A 223 -15.47 6.07 -15.69
CA LEU A 223 -16.88 6.43 -15.66
C LEU A 223 -17.63 5.68 -16.77
N SER A 224 -18.74 5.06 -16.39
CA SER A 224 -19.70 4.50 -17.35
C SER A 224 -20.21 5.60 -18.29
N ASP A 225 -20.38 5.28 -19.58
CA ASP A 225 -20.73 6.21 -20.65
C ASP A 225 -21.68 7.35 -20.22
N GLY A 226 -21.10 8.53 -20.00
CA GLY A 226 -21.80 9.77 -19.69
C GLY A 226 -22.40 9.90 -18.28
N SER A 227 -22.17 8.97 -17.34
CA SER A 227 -22.74 8.95 -15.97
C SER A 227 -21.70 8.94 -14.86
N VAL A 228 -22.06 9.53 -13.71
CA VAL A 228 -21.23 9.59 -12.50
C VAL A 228 -22.06 9.22 -11.27
N ASP A 229 -21.86 8.02 -10.74
CA ASP A 229 -22.63 7.56 -9.58
C ASP A 229 -22.20 8.27 -8.28
N CYS A 230 -20.90 8.57 -8.14
CA CYS A 230 -20.30 9.13 -6.92
C CYS A 230 -19.42 10.36 -7.22
N PRO A 231 -20.01 11.51 -7.63
CA PRO A 231 -19.23 12.71 -7.97
C PRO A 231 -18.47 13.28 -6.77
N GLU A 232 -18.95 13.06 -5.54
CA GLU A 232 -18.30 13.48 -4.30
C GLU A 232 -16.91 12.86 -4.12
N LEU A 233 -16.73 11.61 -4.56
CA LEU A 233 -15.44 10.92 -4.45
C LEU A 233 -14.38 11.57 -5.33
N ILE A 234 -14.74 11.86 -6.59
CA ILE A 234 -13.83 12.49 -7.55
C ILE A 234 -13.52 13.90 -7.08
N ALA A 235 -14.53 14.67 -6.66
CA ALA A 235 -14.34 16.02 -6.12
C ALA A 235 -13.41 16.04 -4.90
N TYR A 236 -13.56 15.08 -3.98
CA TYR A 236 -12.67 14.94 -2.83
C TYR A 236 -11.22 14.73 -3.28
N TYR A 237 -10.94 13.76 -4.15
CA TYR A 237 -9.55 13.55 -4.60
C TYR A 237 -9.01 14.71 -5.43
N THR A 238 -9.83 15.35 -6.27
CA THR A 238 -9.43 16.58 -6.97
C THR A 238 -8.99 17.66 -5.99
N SER A 239 -9.70 17.83 -4.86
CA SER A 239 -9.32 18.83 -3.84
C SER A 239 -7.94 18.58 -3.21
N THR A 240 -7.42 17.35 -3.28
CA THR A 240 -6.09 16.97 -2.74
C THR A 240 -4.94 17.27 -3.70
N VAL A 241 -5.23 17.58 -4.97
CA VAL A 241 -4.25 17.94 -6.01
C VAL A 241 -3.96 19.45 -5.94
N PRO A 242 -2.80 19.95 -6.40
CA PRO A 242 -2.49 21.38 -6.39
C PRO A 242 -3.56 22.23 -7.08
N VAL A 243 -3.90 23.38 -6.48
CA VAL A 243 -4.97 24.30 -6.92
C VAL A 243 -4.87 24.65 -8.42
N ALA A 244 -3.66 24.82 -8.94
CA ALA A 244 -3.41 25.13 -10.35
C ALA A 244 -3.87 24.03 -11.33
N ARG A 245 -4.00 22.78 -10.87
CA ARG A 245 -4.43 21.63 -11.67
C ARG A 245 -5.89 21.24 -11.41
N GLN A 246 -6.43 21.56 -10.23
CA GLN A 246 -7.78 21.17 -9.82
C GLN A 246 -8.83 21.51 -10.86
N TYR A 247 -8.86 22.76 -11.33
CA TYR A 247 -9.90 23.20 -12.25
C TYR A 247 -9.78 22.55 -13.64
N VAL A 248 -8.56 22.19 -14.07
CA VAL A 248 -8.31 21.50 -15.36
C VAL A 248 -8.80 20.06 -15.29
N ILE A 249 -8.47 19.34 -14.23
CA ILE A 249 -8.87 17.95 -14.02
C ILE A 249 -10.39 17.87 -13.82
N TYR A 250 -10.97 18.81 -13.08
CA TYR A 250 -12.41 18.84 -12.88
C TYR A 250 -13.18 19.24 -14.16
N ALA A 251 -12.57 20.02 -15.05
CA ALA A 251 -13.11 20.27 -16.39
C ALA A 251 -13.10 19.00 -17.26
N GLU A 252 -12.10 18.13 -17.08
CA GLU A 252 -12.04 16.82 -17.75
C GLU A 252 -13.16 15.89 -17.26
N LEU A 253 -13.47 15.88 -15.96
CA LEU A 253 -14.66 15.22 -15.43
C LEU A 253 -15.93 15.74 -16.13
N MET A 254 -16.12 17.06 -16.19
CA MET A 254 -17.29 17.67 -16.84
C MET A 254 -17.43 17.30 -18.32
N ASP A 255 -16.31 17.14 -19.03
CA ASP A 255 -16.30 16.71 -20.44
C ASP A 255 -16.81 15.26 -20.61
N HIS A 256 -16.59 14.39 -19.62
CA HIS A 256 -17.06 13.00 -19.62
C HIS A 256 -18.53 12.84 -19.19
N VAL A 257 -19.17 13.86 -18.63
CA VAL A 257 -20.58 13.79 -18.18
C VAL A 257 -21.53 14.36 -19.24
N HIS A 258 -22.17 13.45 -19.97
CA HIS A 258 -23.13 13.80 -21.02
C HIS A 258 -24.59 13.79 -20.55
N LYS A 259 -24.93 13.01 -19.52
CA LYS A 259 -26.31 12.89 -19.01
C LYS A 259 -26.63 14.06 -18.06
N SER A 260 -27.64 14.86 -18.41
CA SER A 260 -28.05 16.06 -17.65
C SER A 260 -28.37 15.76 -16.17
N ASP A 261 -28.99 14.62 -15.87
CA ASP A 261 -29.38 14.21 -14.51
C ASP A 261 -28.21 14.19 -13.50
N TYR A 262 -26.98 13.92 -13.96
CA TYR A 262 -25.80 13.83 -13.11
C TYR A 262 -25.07 15.16 -12.96
N ARG A 263 -25.33 16.14 -13.82
CA ARG A 263 -24.58 17.41 -13.89
C ARG A 263 -24.75 18.26 -12.63
N GLN A 264 -25.98 18.34 -12.11
CA GLN A 264 -26.24 19.06 -10.86
C GLN A 264 -25.50 18.43 -9.67
N GLY A 265 -25.40 17.09 -9.64
CA GLY A 265 -24.62 16.35 -8.64
C GLY A 265 -23.14 16.68 -8.69
N VAL A 266 -22.56 16.73 -9.89
CA VAL A 266 -21.15 17.13 -10.12
C VAL A 266 -20.92 18.57 -9.64
N VAL A 267 -21.73 19.54 -10.06
CA VAL A 267 -21.58 20.93 -9.61
C VAL A 267 -21.63 21.04 -8.09
N ARG A 268 -22.59 20.37 -7.44
CA ARG A 268 -22.71 20.37 -5.98
C ARG A 268 -21.50 19.73 -5.29
N ALA A 269 -21.01 18.60 -5.80
CA ALA A 269 -19.84 17.91 -5.27
C ALA A 269 -18.58 18.78 -5.33
N GLY A 270 -18.33 19.44 -6.46
CA GLY A 270 -17.18 20.33 -6.65
C GLY A 270 -17.22 21.53 -5.69
N LEU A 271 -18.39 22.17 -5.55
CA LEU A 271 -18.58 23.27 -4.61
C LEU A 271 -18.33 22.84 -3.15
N ASN A 272 -18.84 21.66 -2.76
CA ASN A 272 -18.65 21.12 -1.42
C ASN A 272 -17.19 20.76 -1.12
N ALA A 273 -16.44 20.31 -2.13
CA ALA A 273 -15.01 20.00 -2.00
C ALA A 273 -14.10 21.24 -2.11
N GLY A 274 -14.66 22.43 -2.36
CA GLY A 274 -13.90 23.67 -2.49
C GLY A 274 -13.17 23.85 -3.82
N VAL A 275 -13.55 23.10 -4.86
CA VAL A 275 -13.00 23.26 -6.22
C VAL A 275 -13.67 24.44 -6.91
N ASP A 276 -12.92 25.24 -7.68
CA ASP A 276 -13.49 26.31 -8.50
C ASP A 276 -14.23 25.75 -9.73
N VAL A 277 -15.49 25.36 -9.50
CA VAL A 277 -16.39 24.81 -10.52
C VAL A 277 -16.63 25.80 -11.66
N SER A 278 -16.61 27.11 -11.39
CA SER A 278 -16.81 28.13 -12.42
C SER A 278 -15.62 28.18 -13.38
N ALA A 279 -14.40 28.13 -12.85
CA ALA A 279 -13.19 28.03 -13.67
C ALA A 279 -13.16 26.72 -14.47
N SER A 280 -13.55 25.60 -13.87
CA SER A 280 -13.66 24.31 -14.57
C SER A 280 -14.66 24.34 -15.72
N ALA A 281 -15.84 24.91 -15.51
CA ALA A 281 -16.86 25.05 -16.56
C ALA A 281 -16.34 25.90 -17.73
N ARG A 282 -15.65 27.02 -17.45
CA ARG A 282 -15.01 27.84 -18.49
C ARG A 282 -13.97 27.06 -19.29
N VAL A 283 -13.14 26.25 -18.62
CA VAL A 283 -12.14 25.40 -19.30
C VAL A 283 -12.82 24.33 -20.16
N ALA A 284 -13.88 23.68 -19.66
CA ALA A 284 -14.64 22.69 -20.41
C ALA A 284 -15.31 23.30 -21.66
N ILE A 285 -15.92 24.48 -21.53
CA ILE A 285 -16.52 25.21 -22.66
C ILE A 285 -15.45 25.59 -23.68
N LYS A 286 -14.32 26.17 -23.24
CA LYS A 286 -13.22 26.54 -24.13
C LYS A 286 -12.67 25.33 -24.87
N LYS A 287 -12.52 24.18 -24.20
CA LYS A 287 -12.11 22.91 -24.82
C LYS A 287 -13.11 22.50 -25.91
N ALA A 288 -14.41 22.48 -25.59
CA ALA A 288 -15.45 22.10 -26.54
C ALA A 288 -15.52 23.04 -27.77
N ILE A 289 -15.30 24.35 -27.59
CA ILE A 289 -15.19 25.33 -28.70
C ILE A 289 -13.93 25.08 -29.55
N THR A 290 -12.80 24.76 -28.90
CA THR A 290 -11.54 24.49 -29.62
C THR A 290 -11.65 23.19 -30.43
N ASP A 291 -12.30 22.16 -29.88
CA ASP A 291 -12.58 20.89 -30.58
C ASP A 291 -13.41 21.13 -31.86
N ILE A 292 -14.40 22.03 -31.79
CA ILE A 292 -15.13 22.56 -32.95
C ILE A 292 -14.14 23.18 -33.95
N GLN A 293 -13.39 24.21 -33.55
CA GLN A 293 -12.53 24.98 -34.47
C GLN A 293 -11.46 24.12 -35.16
N GLN A 294 -10.85 23.16 -34.45
CA GLN A 294 -9.91 22.21 -35.03
C GLN A 294 -10.61 21.20 -35.96
N GLY A 295 -11.83 20.78 -35.62
CA GLY A 295 -12.66 19.93 -36.47
C GLY A 295 -13.07 20.58 -37.79
N TYR A 296 -13.21 21.91 -37.81
CA TYR A 296 -13.49 22.68 -39.01
C TYR A 296 -12.25 22.96 -39.89
N GLY A 297 -11.04 22.82 -39.35
CA GLY A 297 -9.81 23.23 -40.05
C GLY A 297 -9.79 24.75 -40.34
N ASN A 298 -8.66 25.29 -40.78
CA ASN A 298 -8.65 26.61 -41.41
C ASN A 298 -9.51 26.52 -42.69
N LEU A 299 -10.81 26.77 -42.56
CA LEU A 299 -11.72 26.92 -43.69
C LEU A 299 -11.34 28.22 -44.40
N ASP A 300 -10.41 28.09 -45.35
CA ASP A 300 -10.35 29.02 -46.46
C ASP A 300 -11.75 29.08 -47.09
N LEU A 301 -12.26 30.30 -47.21
CA LEU A 301 -13.60 30.68 -47.67
C LEU A 301 -13.89 30.20 -49.10
N THR A 302 -14.01 28.89 -49.30
CA THR A 302 -14.45 28.31 -50.57
C THR A 302 -15.61 27.37 -50.27
N PHE A 303 -16.78 27.93 -50.51
CA PHE A 303 -18.10 27.36 -50.31
C PHE A 303 -18.31 26.14 -51.23
N THR A 304 -18.04 24.93 -50.74
CA THR A 304 -18.57 23.69 -51.30
C THR A 304 -18.96 22.74 -50.17
N GLN A 305 -20.18 22.93 -49.68
CA GLN A 305 -20.88 22.06 -48.73
C GLN A 305 -21.16 20.70 -49.38
N THR A 306 -20.68 19.60 -48.78
CA THR A 306 -21.45 18.33 -48.70
C THR A 306 -20.81 17.23 -47.86
N THR A 307 -19.51 17.29 -47.53
CA THR A 307 -18.83 16.25 -46.73
C THR A 307 -18.54 16.62 -45.26
N ALA A 308 -18.65 17.91 -44.88
CA ALA A 308 -18.40 18.38 -43.52
C ALA A 308 -19.58 18.15 -42.53
N VAL A 309 -20.77 17.82 -43.03
CA VAL A 309 -22.05 17.91 -42.29
C VAL A 309 -22.28 16.74 -41.31
N GLU A 310 -21.57 15.62 -41.42
CA GLU A 310 -21.79 14.45 -40.53
C GLU A 310 -21.03 14.51 -39.19
N LYS A 311 -19.81 15.08 -39.17
CA LYS A 311 -19.10 15.40 -37.90
C LYS A 311 -19.69 16.64 -37.19
N ASP A 312 -20.37 17.48 -37.96
CA ASP A 312 -21.09 18.69 -37.53
C ASP A 312 -22.17 18.40 -36.47
N LYS A 313 -22.84 17.25 -36.56
CA LYS A 313 -24.02 16.94 -35.72
C LYS A 313 -23.72 16.60 -34.26
N THR A 314 -22.51 16.14 -33.92
CA THR A 314 -22.18 15.73 -32.53
C THR A 314 -21.45 16.82 -31.75
N LEU A 315 -20.71 17.70 -32.44
CA LEU A 315 -19.91 18.75 -31.82
C LEU A 315 -20.76 19.95 -31.36
N ILE A 316 -21.77 20.36 -32.14
CA ILE A 316 -22.67 21.46 -31.75
C ILE A 316 -23.46 21.11 -30.47
N PRO A 317 -24.09 19.92 -30.34
CA PRO A 317 -24.71 19.52 -29.08
C PRO A 317 -23.73 19.46 -27.92
N LYS A 318 -22.46 19.06 -28.14
CA LYS A 318 -21.44 19.03 -27.10
C LYS A 318 -21.21 20.43 -26.51
N VAL A 319 -21.10 21.46 -27.35
CA VAL A 319 -20.90 22.84 -26.87
C VAL A 319 -22.16 23.43 -26.23
N ILE A 320 -23.35 23.17 -26.79
CA ILE A 320 -24.60 23.57 -26.13
C ILE A 320 -24.70 22.91 -24.75
N SER A 321 -24.33 21.63 -24.65
CA SER A 321 -24.32 20.91 -23.39
C SER A 321 -23.27 21.47 -22.42
N SER A 322 -22.11 21.93 -22.88
CA SER A 322 -21.09 22.47 -21.98
C SER A 322 -21.49 23.83 -21.39
N LEU A 323 -22.34 24.59 -22.06
CA LEU A 323 -22.92 25.83 -21.50
C LEU A 323 -23.89 25.57 -20.33
N GLU A 324 -24.50 24.38 -20.26
CA GLU A 324 -25.35 23.97 -19.13
C GLU A 324 -24.56 23.98 -17.81
N TRP A 325 -23.25 23.74 -17.84
CA TRP A 325 -22.43 23.79 -16.63
C TRP A 325 -22.48 25.17 -15.95
N LEU A 326 -22.50 26.26 -16.71
CA LEU A 326 -22.60 27.61 -16.14
C LEU A 326 -24.02 27.95 -15.69
N SER A 327 -25.06 27.43 -16.36
CA SER A 327 -26.45 27.68 -15.96
C SER A 327 -26.81 27.02 -14.62
N LEU A 328 -26.13 25.93 -14.26
CA LEU A 328 -26.27 25.26 -12.97
C LEU A 328 -25.59 26.01 -11.81
N ILE A 329 -24.77 27.03 -12.10
CA ILE A 329 -24.06 27.82 -11.10
C ILE A 329 -24.77 29.17 -10.93
N SER A 330 -25.39 29.39 -9.77
CA SER A 330 -26.22 30.56 -9.49
C SER A 330 -25.55 31.92 -9.73
N ASN A 331 -24.23 32.04 -9.55
CA ASN A 331 -23.48 33.28 -9.75
C ASN A 331 -22.89 33.45 -11.17
N GLN A 332 -23.11 32.50 -12.09
CA GLN A 332 -22.59 32.56 -13.47
C GLN A 332 -23.69 32.66 -14.53
N LEU A 333 -24.95 32.94 -14.13
CA LEU A 333 -26.08 33.05 -15.06
C LEU A 333 -25.88 34.15 -16.12
N GLU A 334 -25.31 35.30 -15.73
CA GLU A 334 -25.01 36.39 -16.67
C GLU A 334 -23.95 35.99 -17.70
N GLU A 335 -22.87 35.33 -17.27
CA GLU A 335 -21.81 34.81 -18.14
C GLU A 335 -22.36 33.74 -19.09
N ALA A 336 -23.21 32.83 -18.58
CA ALA A 336 -23.87 31.81 -19.38
C ALA A 336 -24.72 32.43 -20.52
N LEU A 337 -25.56 33.42 -20.20
CA LEU A 337 -26.39 34.12 -21.18
C LEU A 337 -25.54 34.86 -22.22
N TRP A 338 -24.45 35.50 -21.80
CA TRP A 338 -23.54 36.19 -22.70
C TRP A 338 -22.87 35.21 -23.68
N LEU A 339 -22.36 34.08 -23.19
CA LEU A 339 -21.74 33.03 -24.02
C LEU A 339 -22.75 32.37 -24.96
N SER A 340 -23.97 32.09 -24.50
CA SER A 340 -25.05 31.59 -25.38
C SER A 340 -25.35 32.56 -26.52
N ASN A 341 -25.44 33.87 -26.22
CA ASN A 341 -25.64 34.90 -27.24
C ASN A 341 -24.45 35.02 -28.19
N ALA A 342 -23.23 34.84 -27.70
CA ALA A 342 -22.02 34.85 -28.51
C ALA A 342 -21.94 33.66 -29.48
N MET A 343 -22.48 32.49 -29.13
CA MET A 343 -22.52 31.34 -30.04
C MET A 343 -23.56 31.43 -31.16
N ILE A 344 -24.65 32.17 -30.93
CA ILE A 344 -25.73 32.34 -31.92
C ILE A 344 -25.32 33.32 -33.03
N ARG A 345 -24.37 34.21 -32.75
CA ARG A 345 -23.88 35.26 -33.66
C ARG A 345 -22.77 34.74 -34.57
#